data_AF-A0A9P4H5W2-F1
#
_entry.id   AF-A0A9P4H5W2-F1
#
_cell.length_a   1.000
_cell.length_b   1.000
_cell.length_c   1.000
_cell.angle_alpha   90.00
_cell.angle_beta   90.00
_cell.angle_gamma   90.00
#
_symmetry.space_group_name_H-M   'P 1'
#
loop_
_entity.id
_entity.type
_entity.pdbx_description
1 polymer ?
#
loop_
_entity_poly.entity_id
_entity_poly.type
_entity_poly.pdbx_seq_one_letter_code
_entity_poly.pdbx_strand_id
1 'polypeptide(L)'
;MSTPADHKPLRNPPKVPPVPRPSSSVLLISPTNQILLLHRVKKASSFAAAHVFPGGALSKTHDGEIPDVDHPGRHQDGPAYRMAAVRETFEECGILLAKSKKTGKLFTDISDEEREEGRKAVHAGKVKFGELLEKWGANPDTEALVPFTRWITPPNVPKRFSTQMYIYFLPLGSVSPTKKTAPTGTPPASGIEEEDEIVIPNPTHDGGIEHTAARFLPPNKWIDLARQNRIILFPPQFFLTLMLSPYLSSTVTSPSSPIPSPSELALEREKLLDFLSKPRAYEGKPEVSFAEACISPIVLGKGEYGDQSQDGVGGVDKYTAVLVLDGPGKEVESQGQGRRGIREWVVTTKFKGEGPRDVGVRRREEVLGKGWGSGKL
;
A
#
# COMPACT_ATOMS: atom_id res chain seq x y z
N MET A 1 10.52 0.65 -3.55
CA MET A 1 9.63 -0.54 -3.59
C MET A 1 10.27 -1.87 -3.13
N SER A 2 9.53 -2.69 -2.38
CA SER A 2 9.92 -4.04 -1.92
C SER A 2 9.77 -5.11 -3.03
N THR A 3 10.60 -6.16 -2.99
CA THR A 3 10.61 -7.28 -3.94
C THR A 3 10.10 -8.57 -3.30
N PRO A 4 9.67 -9.59 -4.06
CA PRO A 4 9.29 -10.88 -3.48
C PRO A 4 10.38 -11.55 -2.63
N ALA A 5 11.65 -11.32 -2.98
CA ALA A 5 12.79 -11.81 -2.20
C ALA A 5 12.86 -11.19 -0.80
N ASP A 6 12.41 -9.94 -0.64
CA ASP A 6 12.40 -9.23 0.65
C ASP A 6 11.40 -9.81 1.65
N HIS A 7 10.40 -10.54 1.13
CA HIS A 7 9.34 -11.18 1.91
C HIS A 7 9.56 -12.69 2.05
N LYS A 8 10.70 -13.22 1.60
CA LYS A 8 11.02 -14.63 1.79
C LYS A 8 11.41 -14.87 3.25
N PRO A 9 10.73 -15.77 3.95
CA PRO A 9 11.01 -16.09 5.34
C PRO A 9 12.37 -16.75 5.50
N LEU A 10 13.02 -16.47 6.63
CA LEU A 10 14.34 -17.00 6.94
C LEU A 10 14.24 -18.45 7.38
N ARG A 11 15.04 -19.33 6.77
CA ARG A 11 15.16 -20.75 7.18
C ARG A 11 15.65 -20.91 8.62
N ASN A 12 16.45 -19.96 9.08
CA ASN A 12 16.89 -19.82 10.47
C ASN A 12 16.62 -18.37 10.91
N PRO A 13 15.49 -18.07 11.55
CA PRO A 13 15.20 -16.73 12.01
C PRO A 13 16.24 -16.28 13.06
N PRO A 14 16.72 -15.03 13.03
CA PRO A 14 17.66 -14.53 14.03
C PRO A 14 17.00 -14.56 15.41
N LYS A 15 17.80 -14.85 16.45
CA LYS A 15 17.32 -14.86 17.86
C LYS A 15 16.64 -13.54 18.26
N VAL A 16 17.08 -12.44 17.67
CA VAL A 16 16.45 -11.11 17.79
C VAL A 16 15.96 -10.69 16.40
N PRO A 17 14.64 -10.54 16.19
CA PRO A 17 14.10 -10.04 14.94
C PRO A 17 14.62 -8.64 14.60
N PRO A 18 14.88 -8.31 13.32
CA PRO A 18 15.25 -6.95 12.92
C PRO A 18 14.16 -5.93 13.30
N VAL A 19 14.57 -4.74 13.76
CA VAL A 19 13.64 -3.66 14.09
C VAL A 19 12.91 -3.21 12.82
N PRO A 20 11.56 -3.09 12.82
CA PRO A 20 10.83 -2.62 11.66
C PRO A 20 11.16 -1.15 11.36
N ARG A 21 11.54 -0.87 10.11
CA ARG A 21 11.81 0.48 9.64
C ARG A 21 10.50 1.26 9.43
N PRO A 22 10.36 2.49 9.93
CA PRO A 22 9.23 3.36 9.63
C PRO A 22 9.09 3.58 8.15
N SER A 23 7.86 3.47 7.66
CA SER A 23 7.52 3.72 6.27
C SER A 23 6.12 4.30 6.15
N SER A 24 5.84 4.87 4.99
CA SER A 24 4.53 5.35 4.60
C SER A 24 4.18 4.86 3.21
N SER A 25 2.89 4.71 2.93
CA SER A 25 2.41 4.35 1.60
C SER A 25 1.02 4.93 1.33
N VAL A 26 0.73 5.25 0.07
CA VAL A 26 -0.47 5.98 -0.33
C VAL A 26 -1.29 5.18 -1.34
N LEU A 27 -2.53 4.85 -0.97
CA LEU A 27 -3.57 4.43 -1.89
C LEU A 27 -4.08 5.70 -2.61
N LEU A 28 -3.43 6.04 -3.72
CA LEU A 28 -3.79 7.20 -4.51
C LEU A 28 -5.01 6.91 -5.37
N ILE A 29 -6.08 7.65 -5.15
CA ILE A 29 -7.37 7.50 -5.83
C ILE A 29 -7.47 8.56 -6.93
N SER A 30 -7.68 8.13 -8.17
CA SER A 30 -7.83 9.01 -9.33
C SER A 30 -9.10 9.86 -9.26
N PRO A 31 -9.22 10.91 -10.10
CA PRO A 31 -10.47 11.67 -10.28
C PRO A 31 -11.67 10.82 -10.71
N THR A 32 -11.44 9.58 -11.18
CA THR A 32 -12.45 8.60 -11.62
C THR A 32 -12.52 7.38 -10.69
N ASN A 33 -12.07 7.53 -9.43
CA ASN A 33 -12.12 6.51 -8.37
C ASN A 33 -11.30 5.23 -8.65
N GLN A 34 -10.32 5.29 -9.55
CA GLN A 34 -9.37 4.20 -9.78
C GLN A 34 -8.20 4.28 -8.79
N ILE A 35 -7.55 3.15 -8.51
CA ILE A 35 -6.41 3.07 -7.60
C ILE A 35 -5.11 2.96 -8.38
N LEU A 36 -4.11 3.77 -8.01
CA LEU A 36 -2.74 3.66 -8.53
C LEU A 36 -2.03 2.45 -7.93
N LEU A 37 -1.49 1.59 -8.80
CA LEU A 37 -0.43 0.65 -8.41
C LEU A 37 0.80 0.86 -9.30
N LEU A 38 1.96 0.66 -8.68
CA LEU A 38 3.27 0.66 -9.29
C LEU A 38 3.77 -0.78 -9.42
N HIS A 39 4.45 -1.10 -10.52
CA HIS A 39 5.17 -2.36 -10.66
C HIS A 39 6.54 -2.12 -11.30
N ARG A 40 7.57 -2.81 -10.82
CA ARG A 40 8.90 -2.73 -11.41
C ARG A 40 8.98 -3.59 -12.67
N VAL A 41 9.26 -2.98 -13.81
CA VAL A 41 9.50 -3.64 -15.08
C VAL A 41 10.96 -4.14 -15.09
N LYS A 42 11.16 -5.47 -14.97
CA LYS A 42 12.50 -6.06 -15.10
C LYS A 42 12.81 -6.35 -16.57
N LYS A 43 13.94 -5.86 -17.08
CA LYS A 43 14.57 -6.39 -18.30
C LYS A 43 15.19 -7.75 -17.93
N ALA A 44 14.54 -8.85 -18.33
CA ALA A 44 15.00 -10.24 -18.17
C ALA A 44 15.04 -10.82 -16.73
N SER A 45 13.96 -11.47 -16.32
CA SER A 45 13.91 -12.75 -15.57
C SER A 45 12.46 -13.04 -15.16
N SER A 46 12.07 -14.30 -15.28
CA SER A 46 10.71 -14.83 -15.43
C SER A 46 9.76 -14.73 -14.22
N PHE A 47 9.71 -13.60 -13.53
CA PHE A 47 8.82 -13.39 -12.38
C PHE A 47 8.02 -12.10 -12.52
N ALA A 48 6.68 -12.20 -12.44
CA ALA A 48 5.81 -11.05 -12.31
C ALA A 48 6.27 -10.23 -11.09
N ALA A 49 6.63 -8.96 -11.29
CA ALA A 49 6.97 -8.09 -10.18
C ALA A 49 5.71 -7.79 -9.35
N ALA A 50 5.90 -7.66 -8.04
CA ALA A 50 4.82 -7.25 -7.14
C ALA A 50 4.28 -5.88 -7.55
N HIS A 51 2.95 -5.76 -7.57
CA HIS A 51 2.27 -4.49 -7.69
C HIS A 51 2.05 -3.92 -6.29
N VAL A 52 2.40 -2.66 -6.10
CA VAL A 52 2.37 -2.00 -4.79
C VAL A 52 1.85 -0.57 -4.90
N PHE A 53 1.33 -0.05 -3.82
CA PHE A 53 1.07 1.38 -3.68
C PHE A 53 2.41 2.15 -3.63
N PRO A 54 2.47 3.41 -4.11
CA PRO A 54 3.63 4.26 -3.89
C PRO A 54 3.95 4.35 -2.40
N GLY A 55 5.22 4.28 -2.05
CA GLY A 55 5.64 4.39 -0.66
C GLY A 55 7.03 3.83 -0.36
N GLY A 56 7.56 4.24 0.78
CA GLY A 56 8.91 3.89 1.20
C GLY A 56 9.21 4.30 2.63
N ALA A 57 10.49 4.19 2.99
CA ALA A 57 10.95 4.44 4.34
C ALA A 57 11.04 5.94 4.64
N LEU A 58 10.79 6.32 5.89
CA LEU A 58 10.99 7.70 6.31
C LEU A 58 12.48 8.06 6.21
N SER A 59 12.76 9.28 5.79
CA SER A 59 14.08 9.88 5.66
C SER A 59 14.29 10.99 6.67
N LYS A 60 15.36 10.88 7.48
CA LYS A 60 15.78 11.94 8.42
C LYS A 60 16.13 13.26 7.72
N THR A 61 16.46 13.22 6.42
CA THR A 61 16.83 14.41 5.65
C THR A 61 15.63 15.16 5.10
N HIS A 62 14.53 14.46 4.84
CA HIS A 62 13.38 15.02 4.12
C HIS A 62 12.12 15.14 4.97
N ASP A 63 11.89 14.17 5.86
CA ASP A 63 10.58 13.95 6.45
C ASP A 63 10.45 14.57 7.85
N GLY A 64 11.55 15.12 8.39
CA GLY A 64 11.59 15.69 9.74
C GLY A 64 12.01 14.68 10.80
N GLU A 65 11.62 14.94 12.05
CA GLU A 65 12.01 14.11 13.19
C GLU A 65 11.28 12.77 13.19
N ILE A 66 12.05 11.69 13.07
CA ILE A 66 11.54 10.33 13.14
C ILE A 66 11.69 9.87 14.59
N PRO A 67 10.59 9.47 15.28
CA PRO A 67 10.68 9.00 16.67
C PRO A 67 11.64 7.82 16.79
N ASP A 68 12.39 7.74 17.89
CA ASP A 68 13.30 6.63 18.17
C ASP A 68 12.55 5.30 18.38
N VAL A 69 13.29 4.18 18.38
CA VAL A 69 12.73 2.82 18.40
C VAL A 69 11.81 2.59 19.60
N ASP A 70 12.20 3.06 20.79
CA ASP A 70 11.43 2.87 22.02
C ASP A 70 10.41 3.99 22.27
N HIS A 71 10.33 4.97 21.38
CA HIS A 71 9.41 6.10 21.54
C HIS A 71 7.95 5.67 21.30
N PRO A 72 6.98 6.08 22.14
CA PRO A 72 5.56 5.68 21.98
C PRO A 72 4.98 6.08 20.62
N GLY A 73 5.42 7.21 20.06
CA GLY A 73 5.03 7.70 18.73
C GLY A 73 5.64 6.92 17.54
N ARG A 74 6.55 5.97 17.77
CA ARG A 74 7.26 5.22 16.69
C ARG A 74 6.34 4.47 15.75
N HIS A 75 5.17 4.06 16.23
CA HIS A 75 4.19 3.30 15.44
C HIS A 75 2.88 4.06 15.29
N GLN A 76 2.88 5.38 15.46
CA GLN A 76 1.69 6.22 15.36
C GLN A 76 1.77 7.09 14.11
N ASP A 77 0.61 7.51 13.60
CA ASP A 77 0.55 8.56 12.58
C ASP A 77 1.22 9.84 13.12
N GLY A 78 1.86 10.61 12.24
CA GLY A 78 2.55 11.82 12.63
C GLY A 78 3.16 12.58 11.44
N PRO A 79 3.70 13.79 11.69
CA PRO A 79 4.19 14.68 10.63
C PRO A 79 5.20 14.01 9.69
N ALA A 80 6.15 13.23 10.24
CA ALA A 80 7.16 12.57 9.43
C ALA A 80 6.59 11.46 8.53
N TYR A 81 5.59 10.72 9.00
CA TYR A 81 4.88 9.74 8.18
C TYR A 81 4.12 10.40 7.04
N ARG A 82 3.44 11.53 7.31
CA ARG A 82 2.68 12.27 6.30
C ARG A 82 3.59 12.91 5.25
N MET A 83 4.73 13.48 5.66
CA MET A 83 5.72 14.02 4.72
C MET A 83 6.30 12.91 3.84
N ALA A 84 6.69 11.78 4.43
CA ALA A 84 7.21 10.63 3.69
C ALA A 84 6.20 10.10 2.66
N ALA A 85 4.91 10.06 3.01
CA ALA A 85 3.85 9.64 2.10
C ALA A 85 3.81 10.49 0.82
N VAL A 86 3.90 11.82 0.97
CA VAL A 86 3.91 12.77 -0.15
C VAL A 86 5.21 12.67 -0.94
N ARG A 87 6.38 12.65 -0.26
CA ARG A 87 7.69 12.55 -0.90
C ARG A 87 7.83 11.28 -1.72
N GLU A 88 7.54 10.12 -1.12
CA GLU A 88 7.69 8.82 -1.78
C GLU A 88 6.77 8.70 -3.00
N THR A 89 5.55 9.25 -2.92
CA THR A 89 4.66 9.32 -4.09
C THR A 89 5.30 10.13 -5.22
N PHE A 90 5.90 11.28 -4.89
CA PHE A 90 6.60 12.10 -5.88
C PHE A 90 7.84 11.39 -6.45
N GLU A 91 8.68 10.78 -5.63
CA GLU A 91 9.89 10.09 -6.08
C GLU A 91 9.58 8.87 -6.95
N GLU A 92 8.64 8.00 -6.52
CA GLU A 92 8.38 6.73 -7.18
C GLU A 92 7.53 6.86 -8.45
N CYS A 93 6.63 7.85 -8.53
CA CYS A 93 5.74 8.01 -9.68
C CYS A 93 5.58 9.43 -10.24
N GLY A 94 6.30 10.42 -9.73
CA GLY A 94 6.28 11.80 -10.24
C GLY A 94 4.98 12.57 -9.96
N ILE A 95 4.01 11.95 -9.30
CA ILE A 95 2.77 12.63 -8.91
C ILE A 95 3.03 13.42 -7.64
N LEU A 96 2.90 14.75 -7.75
CA LEU A 96 3.14 15.65 -6.63
C LEU A 96 1.84 15.93 -5.85
N LEU A 97 1.77 15.44 -4.61
CA LEU A 97 0.65 15.73 -3.71
C LEU A 97 0.92 17.02 -2.92
N ALA A 98 0.80 18.15 -3.60
CA ALA A 98 1.04 19.47 -3.02
C ALA A 98 -0.06 20.46 -3.42
N LYS A 99 -0.25 21.49 -2.60
CA LYS A 99 -1.14 22.62 -2.86
C LYS A 99 -0.33 23.85 -3.24
N SER A 100 -0.81 24.62 -4.21
CA SER A 100 -0.26 25.94 -4.52
C SER A 100 -0.41 26.86 -3.32
N LYS A 101 0.66 27.54 -2.91
CA LYS A 101 0.59 28.57 -1.86
C LYS A 101 -0.31 29.74 -2.25
N LYS A 102 -0.49 29.98 -3.55
CA LYS A 102 -1.31 31.07 -4.08
C LYS A 102 -2.81 30.74 -4.07
N THR A 103 -3.16 29.52 -4.49
CA THR A 103 -4.58 29.16 -4.75
C THR A 103 -5.15 28.18 -3.72
N GLY A 104 -4.31 27.51 -2.93
CA GLY A 104 -4.72 26.44 -2.01
C GLY A 104 -5.22 25.17 -2.70
N LYS A 105 -5.23 25.12 -4.05
CA LYS A 105 -5.64 23.97 -4.87
C LYS A 105 -4.44 23.09 -5.20
N LEU A 106 -4.69 21.88 -5.71
CA LEU A 106 -3.64 20.98 -6.20
C LEU A 106 -2.66 21.73 -7.11
N PHE A 107 -1.37 21.60 -6.84
CA PHE A 107 -0.32 22.31 -7.54
C PHE A 107 -0.02 21.65 -8.88
N THR A 108 -0.19 22.42 -9.96
CA THR A 108 0.07 21.96 -11.33
C THR A 108 0.94 22.95 -12.13
N ASP A 109 1.41 24.03 -11.50
CA ASP A 109 2.02 25.18 -12.16
C ASP A 109 3.53 25.00 -12.42
N ILE A 110 3.92 23.85 -12.99
CA ILE A 110 5.31 23.53 -13.40
C ILE A 110 5.31 22.69 -14.68
N SER A 111 6.36 22.80 -15.50
CA SER A 111 6.52 21.93 -16.66
C SER A 111 6.83 20.48 -16.25
N ASP A 112 6.62 19.54 -17.17
CA ASP A 112 6.94 18.13 -16.91
C ASP A 112 8.46 17.91 -16.81
N GLU A 113 9.26 18.68 -17.56
CA GLU A 113 10.72 18.66 -17.49
C GLU A 113 11.23 19.15 -16.13
N GLU A 114 10.72 20.29 -15.65
CA GLU A 114 11.07 20.83 -14.33
C GLU A 114 10.67 19.88 -13.22
N ARG A 115 9.49 19.25 -13.34
CA ARG A 115 9.01 18.25 -12.39
C ARG A 115 9.94 17.04 -12.33
N GLU A 116 10.34 16.52 -13.48
CA GLU A 116 11.22 15.36 -13.59
C GLU A 116 12.66 15.65 -13.11
N GLU A 117 13.18 16.85 -13.39
CA GLU A 117 14.46 17.31 -12.85
C GLU A 117 14.41 17.40 -11.32
N GLY A 118 13.37 18.02 -10.78
CA GLY A 118 13.14 18.10 -9.34
C GLY A 118 13.03 16.73 -8.69
N ARG A 119 12.30 15.80 -9.32
CA ARG A 119 12.15 14.42 -8.85
C ARG A 119 13.48 13.70 -8.75
N LYS A 120 14.31 13.78 -9.80
CA LYS A 120 15.66 13.20 -9.81
C LYS A 120 16.57 13.83 -8.77
N ALA A 121 16.49 15.15 -8.57
CA ALA A 121 17.30 15.86 -7.60
C ALA A 121 16.97 15.46 -6.15
N VAL A 122 15.67 15.30 -5.83
CA VAL A 122 15.22 14.84 -4.51
C VAL A 122 15.62 13.39 -4.28
N HIS A 123 15.33 12.51 -5.23
CA HIS A 123 15.70 11.08 -5.13
C HIS A 123 17.21 10.87 -4.96
N ALA A 124 18.04 11.69 -5.64
CA ALA A 124 19.50 11.65 -5.51
C ALA A 124 20.03 12.35 -4.24
N GLY A 125 19.16 12.88 -3.37
CA GLY A 125 19.54 13.61 -2.17
C GLY A 125 20.24 14.95 -2.43
N LYS A 126 20.17 15.49 -3.65
CA LYS A 126 20.82 16.76 -4.04
C LYS A 126 20.06 17.99 -3.53
N VAL A 127 18.74 17.87 -3.39
CA VAL A 127 17.85 18.93 -2.88
C VAL A 127 16.91 18.32 -1.87
N LYS A 128 16.64 19.01 -0.76
CA LYS A 128 15.61 18.54 0.18
C LYS A 128 14.23 18.75 -0.43
N PHE A 129 13.35 17.76 -0.29
CA PHE A 129 11.98 17.83 -0.80
C PHE A 129 11.25 19.12 -0.39
N GLY A 130 11.32 19.52 0.89
CA GLY A 130 10.71 20.77 1.37
C GLY A 130 11.27 22.04 0.70
N GLU A 131 12.57 22.09 0.43
CA GLU A 131 13.21 23.23 -0.25
C GLU A 131 12.77 23.31 -1.72
N LEU A 132 12.59 22.16 -2.38
CA LEU A 132 12.04 22.10 -3.73
C LEU A 132 10.61 22.64 -3.78
N LEU A 133 9.75 22.25 -2.83
CA LEU A 133 8.38 22.76 -2.75
C LEU A 133 8.35 24.26 -2.50
N GLU A 134 9.23 24.77 -1.63
CA GLU A 134 9.36 26.20 -1.37
C GLU A 134 9.71 26.97 -2.66
N LYS A 135 10.71 26.47 -3.41
CA LYS A 135 11.11 27.05 -4.71
C LYS A 135 9.93 27.09 -5.70
N TRP A 136 9.09 26.06 -5.70
CA TRP A 136 7.91 25.97 -6.56
C TRP A 136 6.70 26.76 -6.03
N GLY A 137 6.79 27.37 -4.85
CA GLY A 137 5.65 28.05 -4.24
C GLY A 137 4.51 27.08 -3.90
N ALA A 138 4.85 25.87 -3.47
CA ALA A 138 3.92 24.81 -3.10
C ALA A 138 4.08 24.41 -1.62
N ASN A 139 3.00 23.89 -1.03
CA ASN A 139 3.00 23.25 0.29
C ASN A 139 2.61 21.77 0.14
N PRO A 140 3.24 20.84 0.86
CA PRO A 140 2.84 19.44 0.81
C PRO A 140 1.43 19.27 1.35
N ASP A 141 0.59 18.50 0.66
CA ASP A 141 -0.83 18.34 1.02
C ASP A 141 -1.05 17.23 2.05
N THR A 142 -0.36 17.35 3.17
CA THR A 142 -0.33 16.34 4.25
C THR A 142 -1.65 16.19 4.99
N GLU A 143 -2.46 17.24 5.03
CA GLU A 143 -3.78 17.26 5.69
C GLU A 143 -4.84 16.48 4.91
N ALA A 144 -4.69 16.35 3.59
CA ALA A 144 -5.62 15.57 2.75
C ALA A 144 -5.35 14.06 2.81
N LEU A 145 -4.28 13.62 3.47
CA LEU A 145 -4.02 12.20 3.73
C LEU A 145 -4.99 11.68 4.80
N VAL A 146 -5.87 10.76 4.41
CA VAL A 146 -6.77 10.05 5.32
C VAL A 146 -6.03 8.84 5.87
N PRO A 147 -5.77 8.73 7.18
CA PRO A 147 -5.14 7.54 7.76
C PRO A 147 -6.01 6.31 7.52
N PHE A 148 -5.43 5.26 6.94
CA PHE A 148 -6.18 4.04 6.64
C PHE A 148 -5.87 2.91 7.61
N THR A 149 -4.65 2.37 7.64
CA THR A 149 -4.25 1.30 8.59
C THR A 149 -2.74 1.31 8.77
N ARG A 150 -2.24 0.77 9.88
CA ARG A 150 -0.81 0.48 10.03
C ARG A 150 -0.53 -1.01 9.83
N TRP A 151 0.52 -1.31 9.06
CA TRP A 151 0.99 -2.67 8.84
C TRP A 151 2.42 -2.84 9.31
N ILE A 152 2.65 -3.81 10.19
CA ILE A 152 3.98 -4.19 10.67
C ILE A 152 4.35 -5.53 10.05
N THR A 153 5.52 -5.58 9.43
CA THR A 153 6.01 -6.83 8.85
C THR A 153 6.31 -7.84 9.97
N PRO A 154 5.87 -9.11 9.87
CA PRO A 154 6.11 -10.12 10.90
C PRO A 154 7.60 -10.36 11.19
N PRO A 155 7.97 -10.87 12.38
CA PRO A 155 9.37 -10.96 12.83
C PRO A 155 10.24 -11.98 12.08
N ASN A 156 9.63 -12.87 11.28
CA ASN A 156 10.31 -13.98 10.61
C ASN A 156 10.83 -13.67 9.20
N VAL A 157 10.74 -12.41 8.76
CA VAL A 157 11.33 -11.95 7.50
C VAL A 157 12.50 -10.98 7.75
N PRO A 158 13.52 -10.95 6.88
CA PRO A 158 14.75 -10.20 7.13
C PRO A 158 14.56 -8.69 7.02
N LYS A 159 13.71 -8.22 6.10
CA LYS A 159 13.40 -6.80 5.92
C LYS A 159 12.04 -6.52 6.50
N ARG A 160 12.02 -5.71 7.55
CA ARG A 160 10.80 -5.37 8.28
C ARG A 160 10.51 -3.89 8.18
N PHE A 161 9.22 -3.60 8.10
CA PHE A 161 8.68 -2.25 7.98
C PHE A 161 7.50 -2.06 8.92
N SER A 162 7.33 -0.83 9.39
CA SER A 162 6.12 -0.35 10.07
C SER A 162 5.52 0.74 9.19
N THR A 163 4.62 0.33 8.31
CA THR A 163 4.06 1.18 7.26
C THR A 163 2.75 1.80 7.72
N GLN A 164 2.68 3.13 7.74
CA GLN A 164 1.40 3.84 7.79
C GLN A 164 0.81 3.91 6.38
N MET A 165 -0.37 3.33 6.19
CA MET A 165 -1.13 3.43 4.94
C MET A 165 -2.05 4.65 5.02
N TYR A 166 -2.08 5.43 3.94
CA TYR A 166 -3.00 6.54 3.76
C TYR A 166 -3.83 6.36 2.50
N ILE A 167 -5.01 6.95 2.47
CA ILE A 167 -5.77 7.19 1.24
C ILE A 167 -5.62 8.66 0.88
N TYR A 168 -5.38 8.95 -0.39
CA TYR A 168 -5.40 10.31 -0.93
C TYR A 168 -6.30 10.36 -2.16
N PHE A 169 -7.24 11.30 -2.19
CA PHE A 169 -8.15 11.49 -3.31
C PHE A 169 -7.69 12.65 -4.18
N LEU A 170 -7.34 12.37 -5.44
CA LEU A 170 -7.16 13.44 -6.42
C LEU A 170 -8.49 14.17 -6.66
N PRO A 171 -8.47 15.50 -6.90
CA PRO A 171 -9.69 16.27 -7.10
C PRO A 171 -10.58 15.70 -8.21
N LEU A 172 -11.89 15.62 -7.96
CA LEU A 172 -12.84 15.25 -9.01
C LEU A 172 -12.80 16.27 -10.14
N GLY A 173 -13.00 15.81 -11.38
CA GLY A 173 -12.99 16.68 -12.56
C GLY A 173 -11.60 17.15 -13.01
N SER A 174 -10.53 16.83 -12.29
CA SER A 174 -9.17 17.03 -12.83
C SER A 174 -8.83 15.93 -13.84
N VAL A 175 -7.92 16.23 -14.77
CA VAL A 175 -7.38 15.20 -15.69
C VAL A 175 -6.55 14.22 -14.87
N SER A 176 -6.68 12.91 -15.13
CA SER A 176 -5.79 11.92 -14.53
C SER A 176 -4.33 12.24 -14.90
N PRO A 177 -3.38 12.22 -13.97
CA PRO A 177 -1.96 12.42 -14.28
C PRO A 177 -1.43 11.45 -15.34
N THR A 178 -2.11 10.31 -15.53
CA THR A 178 -1.71 9.28 -16.49
C THR A 178 -2.11 9.53 -17.95
N LYS A 179 -2.93 10.55 -18.25
CA LYS A 179 -3.49 10.75 -19.60
C LYS A 179 -2.52 11.37 -20.61
N LYS A 180 -1.33 11.79 -20.18
CA LYS A 180 -0.29 12.38 -21.04
C LYS A 180 1.07 11.81 -20.64
N THR A 181 1.44 10.67 -21.21
CA THR A 181 2.83 10.20 -21.48
C THR A 181 2.86 8.66 -21.50
N ALA A 182 2.42 8.06 -22.61
CA ALA A 182 2.95 6.76 -23.01
C ALA A 182 3.96 7.02 -24.15
N PRO A 183 5.26 6.75 -23.97
CA PRO A 183 6.18 6.72 -25.09
C PRO A 183 5.74 5.59 -26.03
N THR A 184 5.48 5.90 -27.30
CA THR A 184 5.28 4.88 -28.33
C THR A 184 6.55 4.05 -28.47
N GLY A 185 6.50 2.78 -28.07
CA GLY A 185 7.52 1.79 -28.39
C GLY A 185 8.10 1.02 -27.21
N THR A 186 7.34 0.10 -26.62
CA THR A 186 7.85 -1.21 -26.14
C THR A 186 6.66 -2.17 -25.99
N PRO A 187 6.68 -3.40 -26.53
CA PRO A 187 5.61 -4.37 -26.28
C PRO A 187 5.52 -4.70 -24.79
N PRO A 188 4.31 -4.85 -24.20
CA PRO A 188 4.17 -5.19 -22.79
C PRO A 188 4.70 -6.60 -22.52
N ALA A 189 5.72 -6.70 -21.67
CA ALA A 189 6.26 -7.98 -21.21
C ALA A 189 5.32 -8.73 -20.24
N SER A 190 4.23 -8.10 -19.81
CA SER A 190 3.34 -8.56 -18.72
C SER A 190 2.00 -9.15 -19.18
N GLY A 191 1.74 -9.26 -20.49
CA GLY A 191 0.52 -9.88 -21.01
C GLY A 191 -0.78 -9.18 -20.57
N ILE A 192 -0.70 -7.90 -20.20
CA ILE A 192 -1.85 -7.02 -19.98
C ILE A 192 -2.05 -6.23 -21.28
N GLU A 193 -3.22 -6.35 -21.91
CA GLU A 193 -3.56 -5.65 -23.16
C GLU A 193 -3.46 -4.12 -22.99
N GLU A 194 -3.30 -3.42 -24.12
CA GLU A 194 -3.02 -1.98 -24.27
C GLU A 194 -4.00 -1.08 -23.49
N GLU A 195 -3.67 -0.79 -22.24
CA GLU A 195 -4.34 0.23 -21.42
C GLU A 195 -3.28 1.14 -20.79
N ASP A 196 -3.51 2.46 -20.87
CA ASP A 196 -2.61 3.56 -20.50
C ASP A 196 -1.67 3.23 -19.33
N GLU A 197 -0.39 2.95 -19.66
CA GLU A 197 0.68 2.66 -18.72
C GLU A 197 1.72 3.77 -18.82
N ILE A 198 2.00 4.45 -17.71
CA ILE A 198 3.17 5.33 -17.66
C ILE A 198 4.36 4.49 -17.21
N VAL A 199 5.39 4.42 -18.05
CA VAL A 199 6.68 3.84 -17.69
C VAL A 199 7.61 4.93 -17.20
N ILE A 200 7.91 4.91 -15.91
CA ILE A 200 8.70 5.91 -15.19
C ILE A 200 10.11 5.35 -14.98
N PRO A 201 11.16 5.99 -15.51
CA PRO A 201 12.53 5.61 -15.18
C PRO A 201 12.83 6.07 -13.75
N ASN A 202 13.05 5.12 -12.85
CA ASN A 202 13.48 5.34 -11.48
C ASN A 202 14.99 5.07 -11.39
N PRO A 203 15.81 6.08 -11.05
CA PRO A 203 17.22 5.85 -10.75
C PRO A 203 17.35 4.87 -9.58
N THR A 204 18.41 4.08 -9.57
CA THR A 204 18.75 3.21 -8.45
C THR A 204 19.91 3.77 -7.65
N HIS A 205 20.02 3.37 -6.38
CA HIS A 205 21.08 3.83 -5.47
C HIS A 205 22.50 3.49 -5.96
N ASP A 206 22.66 2.54 -6.88
CA ASP A 206 23.92 2.14 -7.52
C ASP A 206 24.16 2.79 -8.90
N GLY A 207 23.34 3.77 -9.30
CA GLY A 207 23.49 4.51 -10.55
C GLY A 207 22.86 3.83 -11.79
N GLY A 208 22.14 2.73 -11.62
CA GLY A 208 21.30 2.12 -12.65
C GLY A 208 19.96 2.83 -12.86
N ILE A 209 19.21 2.36 -13.86
CA ILE A 209 17.83 2.82 -14.14
C ILE A 209 16.91 1.60 -14.09
N GLU A 210 15.96 1.62 -13.16
CA GLU A 210 14.83 0.69 -13.09
C GLU A 210 13.60 1.32 -13.73
N HIS A 211 12.92 0.61 -14.61
CA HIS A 211 11.63 1.09 -15.11
C HIS A 211 10.53 0.68 -14.13
N THR A 212 9.74 1.64 -13.67
CA THR A 212 8.55 1.41 -12.86
C THR A 212 7.34 1.82 -13.68
N ALA A 213 6.45 0.89 -13.91
CA ALA A 213 5.19 1.16 -14.56
C ALA A 213 4.14 1.56 -13.52
N ALA A 214 3.42 2.63 -13.82
CA ALA A 214 2.38 3.21 -12.99
C ALA A 214 1.06 3.13 -13.75
N ARG A 215 0.04 2.54 -13.12
CA ARG A 215 -1.29 2.40 -13.73
C ARG A 215 -2.40 2.66 -12.72
N PHE A 216 -3.43 3.38 -13.15
CA PHE A 216 -4.69 3.47 -12.43
C PHE A 216 -5.67 2.45 -12.99
N LEU A 217 -6.23 1.59 -12.14
CA LEU A 217 -7.34 0.71 -12.51
C LEU A 217 -8.42 0.72 -11.42
N PRO A 218 -9.68 0.41 -11.77
CA PRO A 218 -10.70 0.12 -10.78
C PRO A 218 -10.24 -0.95 -9.78
N PRO A 219 -10.51 -0.80 -8.47
CA PRO A 219 -10.07 -1.76 -7.47
C PRO A 219 -10.51 -3.21 -7.75
N ASN A 220 -11.76 -3.44 -8.21
CA ASN A 220 -12.22 -4.78 -8.62
C ASN A 220 -11.34 -5.40 -9.72
N LYS A 221 -10.91 -4.60 -10.71
CA LYS A 221 -10.03 -5.07 -11.78
C LYS A 221 -8.66 -5.49 -11.25
N TRP A 222 -8.09 -4.75 -10.30
CA TRP A 222 -6.86 -5.15 -9.63
C TRP A 222 -6.99 -6.50 -8.92
N ILE A 223 -8.10 -6.69 -8.21
CA ILE A 223 -8.41 -7.96 -7.54
C ILE A 223 -8.57 -9.10 -8.55
N ASP A 224 -9.26 -8.87 -9.67
CA ASP A 224 -9.44 -9.89 -10.71
C ASP A 224 -8.11 -10.29 -11.35
N LEU A 225 -7.23 -9.32 -11.67
CA LEU A 225 -5.90 -9.60 -12.19
C LEU A 225 -5.07 -10.44 -11.20
N ALA A 226 -5.14 -10.14 -9.90
CA ALA A 226 -4.45 -10.90 -8.87
C ALA A 226 -5.01 -12.32 -8.71
N ARG A 227 -6.34 -12.50 -8.74
CA ARG A 227 -7.01 -13.81 -8.69
C ARG A 227 -6.71 -14.67 -9.91
N GLN A 228 -6.55 -14.05 -11.08
CA GLN A 228 -6.12 -14.72 -12.31
C GLN A 228 -4.61 -14.99 -12.33
N ASN A 229 -3.88 -14.67 -11.24
CA ASN A 229 -2.44 -14.81 -11.12
C ASN A 229 -1.63 -14.02 -12.18
N ARG A 230 -2.25 -13.01 -12.82
CA ARG A 230 -1.60 -12.13 -13.81
C ARG A 230 -0.68 -11.09 -13.18
N ILE A 231 -0.97 -10.72 -11.93
CA ILE A 231 -0.14 -9.84 -11.11
C ILE A 231 0.08 -10.46 -9.73
N ILE A 232 1.03 -9.91 -8.97
CA ILE A 232 1.24 -10.27 -7.57
C ILE A 232 0.82 -9.09 -6.70
N LEU A 233 -0.13 -9.31 -5.79
CA LEU A 233 -0.44 -8.41 -4.69
C LEU A 233 -0.09 -9.12 -3.37
N PHE A 234 0.73 -8.50 -2.55
CA PHE A 234 1.00 -8.99 -1.21
C PHE A 234 -0.25 -8.81 -0.31
N PRO A 235 -0.35 -9.55 0.82
CA PRO A 235 -1.51 -9.50 1.70
C PRO A 235 -2.02 -8.10 2.05
N PRO A 236 -1.18 -7.11 2.41
CA PRO A 236 -1.65 -5.74 2.67
C PRO A 236 -2.29 -5.10 1.44
N GLN A 237 -1.64 -5.20 0.28
CA GLN A 237 -2.10 -4.60 -0.97
C GLN A 237 -3.43 -5.21 -1.43
N PHE A 238 -3.54 -6.53 -1.37
CA PHE A 238 -4.76 -7.25 -1.74
C PHE A 238 -5.91 -6.92 -0.78
N PHE A 239 -5.66 -7.01 0.54
CA PHE A 239 -6.67 -6.75 1.56
C PHE A 239 -7.21 -5.32 1.44
N LEU A 240 -6.31 -4.32 1.41
CA LEU A 240 -6.72 -2.92 1.37
C LEU A 240 -7.45 -2.58 0.08
N THR A 241 -6.97 -3.05 -1.08
CA THR A 241 -7.67 -2.86 -2.37
C THR A 241 -9.06 -3.48 -2.35
N LEU A 242 -9.20 -4.69 -1.80
CA LEU A 242 -10.49 -5.38 -1.70
C LEU A 242 -11.46 -4.66 -0.75
N MET A 243 -10.98 -4.10 0.37
CA MET A 243 -11.85 -3.34 1.28
C MET A 243 -12.43 -2.08 0.62
N LEU A 244 -11.70 -1.47 -0.33
CA LEU A 244 -12.17 -0.29 -1.06
C LEU A 244 -13.05 -0.63 -2.27
N SER A 245 -12.95 -1.85 -2.81
CA SER A 245 -13.63 -2.22 -4.08
C SER A 245 -15.15 -2.07 -4.06
N PRO A 246 -15.89 -2.37 -2.97
CA PRO A 246 -17.35 -2.19 -2.97
C PRO A 246 -17.79 -0.74 -3.11
N TYR A 247 -16.90 0.22 -2.85
CA TYR A 247 -17.21 1.65 -2.83
C TYR A 247 -16.69 2.39 -4.05
N LEU A 248 -15.52 2.01 -4.56
CA LEU A 248 -14.84 2.71 -5.65
C LEU A 248 -14.97 2.01 -7.02
N SER A 249 -15.71 0.89 -7.09
CA SER A 249 -15.94 0.14 -8.33
C SER A 249 -17.43 -0.03 -8.67
N SER A 250 -18.33 0.73 -8.05
CA SER A 250 -19.77 0.59 -8.32
C SER A 250 -20.17 1.07 -9.71
N THR A 251 -19.46 2.05 -10.27
CA THR A 251 -19.81 2.67 -11.56
C THR A 251 -18.73 2.51 -12.63
N VAL A 252 -17.44 2.52 -12.26
CA VAL A 252 -16.32 2.21 -13.17
C VAL A 252 -15.78 0.82 -12.84
N THR A 253 -16.10 -0.17 -13.68
CA THR A 253 -15.70 -1.57 -13.46
C THR A 253 -14.56 -2.02 -14.39
N SER A 254 -14.30 -1.24 -15.43
CA SER A 254 -13.21 -1.40 -16.41
C SER A 254 -12.75 -0.02 -16.93
N PRO A 255 -11.56 0.09 -17.54
CA PRO A 255 -11.13 1.33 -18.21
C PRO A 255 -12.03 1.77 -19.37
N SER A 256 -12.79 0.83 -19.95
CA SER A 256 -13.80 1.10 -20.99
C SER A 256 -15.18 1.49 -20.46
N SER A 257 -15.38 1.48 -19.13
CA SER A 257 -16.67 1.88 -18.54
C SER A 257 -16.97 3.35 -18.83
N PRO A 258 -18.24 3.73 -19.08
CA PRO A 258 -18.63 5.13 -19.15
C PRO A 258 -18.17 5.87 -17.89
N ILE A 259 -17.58 7.05 -18.06
CA ILE A 259 -17.15 7.87 -16.92
C ILE A 259 -18.41 8.43 -16.24
N PRO A 260 -18.64 8.17 -14.95
CA PRO A 260 -19.80 8.66 -14.23
C PRO A 260 -19.74 10.17 -14.03
N SER A 261 -20.87 10.78 -13.66
CA SER A 261 -20.88 12.19 -13.30
C SER A 261 -19.99 12.47 -12.07
N PRO A 262 -19.41 13.68 -11.95
CA PRO A 262 -18.67 14.06 -10.75
C PRO A 262 -19.48 13.89 -9.45
N SER A 263 -20.79 14.08 -9.48
CA SER A 263 -21.68 13.86 -8.33
C SER A 263 -21.77 12.38 -7.91
N GLU A 264 -21.84 11.46 -8.86
CA GLU A 264 -21.86 10.01 -8.57
C GLU A 264 -20.53 9.57 -7.98
N LEU A 265 -19.41 10.02 -8.58
CA LEU A 265 -18.06 9.75 -8.07
C LEU A 265 -17.85 10.33 -6.67
N ALA A 266 -18.43 11.50 -6.37
CA ALA A 266 -18.39 12.10 -5.03
C ALA A 266 -19.16 11.26 -4.01
N LEU A 267 -20.35 10.79 -4.37
CA LEU A 267 -21.17 9.94 -3.49
C LEU A 267 -20.48 8.60 -3.18
N GLU A 268 -19.76 8.02 -4.14
CA GLU A 268 -18.91 6.84 -3.90
C GLU A 268 -17.81 7.10 -2.86
N ARG A 269 -17.11 8.25 -2.97
CA ARG A 269 -16.07 8.65 -2.00
C ARG A 269 -16.67 8.91 -0.62
N GLU A 270 -17.84 9.53 -0.54
CA GLU A 270 -18.56 9.77 0.72
C GLU A 270 -18.91 8.46 1.42
N LYS A 271 -19.50 7.49 0.69
CA LYS A 271 -19.82 6.16 1.22
C LYS A 271 -18.57 5.42 1.72
N LEU A 272 -17.44 5.57 1.04
CA LEU A 272 -16.18 5.00 1.50
C LEU A 272 -15.72 5.65 2.81
N LEU A 273 -15.76 6.98 2.91
CA LEU A 273 -15.36 7.68 4.13
C LEU A 273 -16.29 7.36 5.32
N ASP A 274 -17.59 7.21 5.08
CA ASP A 274 -18.54 6.70 6.07
C ASP A 274 -18.15 5.30 6.53
N PHE A 275 -17.88 4.37 5.61
CA PHE A 275 -17.42 3.02 5.96
C PHE A 275 -16.15 3.02 6.82
N LEU A 276 -15.17 3.86 6.51
CA LEU A 276 -13.90 3.94 7.24
C LEU A 276 -14.05 4.50 8.66
N SER A 277 -15.01 5.42 8.86
CA SER A 277 -15.24 6.11 10.14
C SER A 277 -16.30 5.45 11.01
N LYS A 278 -17.16 4.62 10.43
CA LYS A 278 -18.25 3.94 11.14
C LYS A 278 -17.72 3.02 12.26
N PRO A 279 -18.32 3.06 13.46
CA PRO A 279 -17.99 2.12 14.53
C PRO A 279 -18.13 0.67 14.07
N ARG A 280 -17.12 -0.15 14.38
CA ARG A 280 -17.05 -1.54 13.96
C ARG A 280 -17.24 -2.47 15.15
N ALA A 281 -17.83 -3.63 14.90
CA ALA A 281 -17.96 -4.69 15.90
C ALA A 281 -17.86 -6.06 15.23
N TYR A 282 -17.29 -7.02 15.96
CA TYR A 282 -17.17 -8.41 15.52
C TYR A 282 -17.56 -9.33 16.68
N GLU A 283 -18.47 -10.27 16.43
CA GLU A 283 -19.08 -11.14 17.47
C GLU A 283 -19.57 -10.35 18.71
N GLY A 284 -20.21 -9.19 18.47
CA GLY A 284 -20.75 -8.32 19.54
C GLY A 284 -19.70 -7.55 20.34
N LYS A 285 -18.40 -7.68 20.02
CA LYS A 285 -17.32 -6.93 20.66
C LYS A 285 -16.92 -5.74 19.79
N PRO A 286 -16.68 -4.55 20.38
CA PRO A 286 -16.13 -3.43 19.63
C PRO A 286 -14.81 -3.78 18.93
N GLU A 287 -14.67 -3.32 17.70
CA GLU A 287 -13.43 -3.33 16.92
C GLU A 287 -12.85 -1.92 16.86
N VAL A 288 -11.53 -1.83 16.71
CA VAL A 288 -10.87 -0.57 16.36
C VAL A 288 -11.32 -0.12 14.96
N SER A 289 -11.33 1.20 14.75
CA SER A 289 -11.47 1.76 13.41
C SER A 289 -10.33 1.28 12.51
N PHE A 290 -10.50 1.39 11.19
CA PHE A 290 -9.39 1.11 10.28
C PHE A 290 -8.19 2.01 10.60
N ALA A 291 -8.43 3.32 10.73
CA ALA A 291 -7.37 4.32 10.95
C ALA A 291 -6.48 4.01 12.17
N GLU A 292 -7.07 3.46 13.24
CA GLU A 292 -6.37 3.11 14.47
C GLU A 292 -5.74 1.71 14.42
N ALA A 293 -6.24 0.83 13.56
CA ALA A 293 -5.80 -0.54 13.45
C ALA A 293 -4.29 -0.63 13.15
N CYS A 294 -3.61 -1.44 13.95
CA CYS A 294 -2.23 -1.86 13.71
C CYS A 294 -2.24 -3.36 13.49
N ILE A 295 -1.73 -3.81 12.35
CA ILE A 295 -1.85 -5.18 11.89
C ILE A 295 -0.45 -5.74 11.65
N SER A 296 -0.08 -6.79 12.37
CA SER A 296 1.08 -7.64 12.09
C SER A 296 0.57 -9.04 11.76
N PRO A 297 0.46 -9.43 10.48
CA PRO A 297 -0.15 -10.70 10.11
C PRO A 297 0.57 -11.91 10.72
N ILE A 298 -0.16 -12.82 11.33
CA ILE A 298 0.41 -14.06 11.89
C ILE A 298 -0.17 -15.24 11.14
N VAL A 299 0.70 -16.11 10.64
CA VAL A 299 0.30 -17.36 10.00
C VAL A 299 -0.16 -18.34 11.10
N LEU A 300 -1.36 -18.90 10.97
CA LEU A 300 -1.87 -19.97 11.84
C LEU A 300 -1.35 -21.35 11.41
N GLY A 301 -1.18 -22.24 12.38
CA GLY A 301 -0.67 -23.61 12.18
C GLY A 301 0.83 -23.73 12.48
N LYS A 302 1.37 -24.96 12.44
CA LYS A 302 2.79 -25.24 12.72
C LYS A 302 3.75 -24.74 11.63
N GLY A 303 3.22 -24.29 10.50
CA GLY A 303 4.06 -23.72 9.47
C GLY A 303 4.40 -22.28 9.81
N GLU A 304 5.64 -22.04 10.19
CA GLU A 304 6.25 -20.75 9.96
C GLU A 304 6.07 -20.37 8.48
N TYR A 305 6.05 -19.07 8.19
CA TYR A 305 6.00 -18.57 6.81
C TYR A 305 7.03 -19.37 5.99
N GLY A 306 6.60 -20.03 4.91
CA GLY A 306 7.47 -20.87 4.06
C GLY A 306 7.62 -22.35 4.41
N ASP A 307 6.95 -22.88 5.43
CA ASP A 307 6.87 -24.33 5.67
C ASP A 307 5.86 -25.01 4.74
N GLN A 308 6.22 -26.19 4.21
CA GLN A 308 5.42 -26.97 3.24
C GLN A 308 4.39 -27.87 3.91
N SER A 309 4.44 -28.06 5.23
CA SER A 309 3.47 -28.85 5.99
C SER A 309 2.70 -27.99 6.98
N GLN A 310 1.61 -27.37 6.53
CA GLN A 310 0.56 -26.95 7.47
C GLN A 310 -0.46 -28.07 7.60
N ASP A 311 -0.68 -28.57 8.82
CA ASP A 311 -1.91 -29.30 9.11
C ASP A 311 -3.06 -28.31 8.84
N GLY A 312 -3.91 -28.60 7.84
CA GLY A 312 -4.89 -27.66 7.32
C GLY A 312 -5.67 -26.97 8.43
N VAL A 313 -5.58 -25.64 8.50
CA VAL A 313 -6.26 -24.84 9.52
C VAL A 313 -7.62 -24.43 8.97
N GLY A 314 -8.71 -24.81 9.64
CA GLY A 314 -10.00 -24.16 9.39
C GLY A 314 -10.56 -24.35 7.97
N GLY A 315 -10.66 -25.59 7.50
CA GLY A 315 -11.34 -25.90 6.24
C GLY A 315 -10.61 -25.47 4.95
N VAL A 316 -9.37 -24.97 5.04
CA VAL A 316 -8.50 -24.79 3.85
C VAL A 316 -7.52 -25.95 3.68
N ASP A 317 -7.05 -26.14 2.44
CA ASP A 317 -6.08 -27.18 2.13
C ASP A 317 -4.72 -26.94 2.82
N LYS A 318 -3.93 -28.02 2.99
CA LYS A 318 -2.63 -28.00 3.68
C LYS A 318 -1.55 -27.10 3.04
N TYR A 319 -1.79 -26.58 1.84
CA TYR A 319 -0.87 -25.70 1.12
C TYR A 319 -1.28 -24.22 1.23
N THR A 320 -2.41 -23.96 1.89
CA THR A 320 -2.97 -22.61 2.05
C THR A 320 -2.67 -22.09 3.43
N ALA A 321 -1.81 -21.08 3.50
CA ALA A 321 -1.56 -20.34 4.73
C ALA A 321 -2.76 -19.48 5.09
N VAL A 322 -3.14 -19.49 6.38
CA VAL A 322 -4.17 -18.60 6.95
C VAL A 322 -3.49 -17.57 7.84
N LEU A 323 -3.58 -16.29 7.46
CA LEU A 323 -3.01 -15.16 8.17
C LEU A 323 -4.12 -14.47 8.97
N VAL A 324 -3.99 -14.46 10.29
CA VAL A 324 -4.84 -13.63 11.15
C VAL A 324 -4.32 -12.20 11.23
N LEU A 325 -5.24 -11.25 11.40
CA LEU A 325 -4.97 -9.82 11.35
C LEU A 325 -5.21 -9.11 12.69
N ASP A 326 -5.42 -9.83 13.79
CA ASP A 326 -5.87 -9.26 15.07
C ASP A 326 -4.77 -8.69 15.97
N GLY A 327 -3.52 -9.12 15.79
CA GLY A 327 -2.38 -8.66 16.59
C GLY A 327 -1.67 -7.45 15.96
N PRO A 328 -1.21 -6.47 16.77
CA PRO A 328 -0.48 -5.30 16.28
C PRO A 328 1.02 -5.53 16.08
N GLY A 329 1.54 -6.68 16.51
CA GLY A 329 2.96 -7.03 16.50
C GLY A 329 3.62 -6.74 17.85
N LYS A 330 4.72 -7.45 18.12
CA LYS A 330 5.40 -7.44 19.43
C LYS A 330 5.89 -6.05 19.83
N GLU A 331 6.31 -5.25 18.86
CA GLU A 331 6.83 -3.89 19.09
C GLU A 331 5.75 -2.94 19.62
N VAL A 332 4.50 -3.13 19.18
CA VAL A 332 3.39 -2.29 19.62
C VAL A 332 2.75 -2.87 20.88
N GLU A 333 2.72 -4.20 21.02
CA GLU A 333 2.32 -4.86 22.27
C GLU A 333 3.19 -4.43 23.45
N SER A 334 4.52 -4.36 23.27
CA SER A 334 5.45 -3.95 24.34
C SER A 334 5.29 -2.50 24.78
N GLN A 335 4.63 -1.65 23.99
CA GLN A 335 4.32 -0.27 24.38
C GLN A 335 3.15 -0.20 25.38
N GLY A 336 2.38 -1.28 25.56
CA GLY A 336 1.29 -1.32 26.55
C GLY A 336 0.08 -0.42 26.24
N GLN A 337 -0.03 0.12 25.02
CA GLN A 337 -1.07 1.08 24.64
C GLN A 337 -2.41 0.43 24.23
N GLY A 338 -2.54 -0.89 24.35
CA GLY A 338 -3.78 -1.60 24.04
C GLY A 338 -4.20 -1.58 22.56
N ARG A 339 -3.29 -1.21 21.64
CA ARG A 339 -3.57 -1.22 20.20
C ARG A 339 -3.83 -2.62 19.69
N ARG A 340 -4.64 -2.74 18.65
CA ARG A 340 -5.11 -4.01 18.09
C ARG A 340 -5.15 -3.94 16.58
N GLY A 341 -5.16 -5.10 15.94
CA GLY A 341 -5.52 -5.24 14.54
C GLY A 341 -7.01 -5.44 14.35
N ILE A 342 -7.38 -6.11 13.26
CA ILE A 342 -8.78 -6.34 12.88
C ILE A 342 -9.09 -7.83 13.00
N ARG A 343 -10.02 -8.21 13.90
CA ARG A 343 -10.36 -9.64 14.11
C ARG A 343 -11.27 -10.22 13.05
N GLU A 344 -12.09 -9.38 12.44
CA GLU A 344 -13.18 -9.76 11.54
C GLU A 344 -12.73 -10.61 10.33
N TRP A 345 -11.48 -10.44 9.89
CA TRP A 345 -10.98 -10.98 8.64
C TRP A 345 -9.73 -11.84 8.84
N VAL A 346 -9.56 -12.81 7.95
CA VAL A 346 -8.31 -13.52 7.73
C VAL A 346 -7.91 -13.40 6.27
N VAL A 347 -6.60 -13.44 6.00
CA VAL A 347 -6.07 -13.54 4.64
C VAL A 347 -5.62 -14.98 4.38
N THR A 348 -6.02 -15.56 3.26
CA THR A 348 -5.54 -16.88 2.81
C THR A 348 -4.58 -16.70 1.65
N THR A 349 -3.50 -17.47 1.57
CA THR A 349 -2.60 -17.44 0.40
C THR A 349 -1.77 -18.71 0.28
N LYS A 350 -1.38 -19.05 -0.95
CA LYS A 350 -0.37 -20.06 -1.25
C LYS A 350 0.96 -19.38 -1.53
N PHE A 351 1.94 -19.56 -0.67
CA PHE A 351 3.28 -18.99 -0.88
C PHE A 351 4.05 -19.84 -1.90
N LYS A 352 4.45 -19.21 -3.01
CA LYS A 352 5.35 -19.80 -4.01
C LYS A 352 6.68 -19.06 -4.04
N GLY A 353 7.67 -19.61 -4.74
CA GLY A 353 9.01 -19.01 -4.82
C GLY A 353 9.01 -17.58 -5.34
N GLU A 354 8.06 -17.24 -6.21
CA GLU A 354 7.90 -15.91 -6.78
C GLU A 354 7.06 -14.92 -5.95
N GLY A 355 6.41 -15.39 -4.87
CA GLY A 355 5.53 -14.57 -4.03
C GLY A 355 4.21 -15.25 -3.67
N PRO A 356 3.30 -14.52 -3.01
CA PRO A 356 1.98 -15.04 -2.67
C PRO A 356 1.11 -15.22 -3.93
N ARG A 357 0.43 -16.35 -3.99
CA ARG A 357 -0.58 -16.70 -5.01
C ARG A 357 -1.90 -17.02 -4.35
N ASP A 358 -2.96 -16.99 -5.14
CA ASP A 358 -4.32 -17.33 -4.71
C ASP A 358 -4.71 -16.59 -3.41
N VAL A 359 -4.35 -15.30 -3.35
CA VAL A 359 -4.62 -14.46 -2.18
C VAL A 359 -6.13 -14.25 -2.07
N GLY A 360 -6.67 -14.47 -0.88
CA GLY A 360 -8.08 -14.29 -0.56
C GLY A 360 -8.26 -13.59 0.78
N VAL A 361 -9.40 -12.93 0.95
CA VAL A 361 -9.83 -12.39 2.25
C VAL A 361 -11.15 -13.08 2.59
N ARG A 362 -11.22 -13.65 3.78
CA ARG A 362 -12.37 -14.42 4.27
C ARG A 362 -12.79 -13.90 5.63
N ARG A 363 -14.07 -14.06 5.98
CA ARG A 363 -14.51 -13.85 7.36
C ARG A 363 -13.80 -14.84 8.26
N ARG A 364 -13.36 -14.39 9.44
CA ARG A 364 -12.65 -15.25 10.39
C ARG A 364 -13.45 -16.50 10.75
N GLU A 365 -14.73 -16.36 11.08
CA GLU A 365 -15.62 -17.47 11.49
C GLU A 365 -15.86 -18.51 10.40
N GLU A 366 -15.82 -18.13 9.12
CA GLU A 366 -16.01 -19.08 8.01
C GLU A 366 -14.82 -20.02 7.84
N VAL A 367 -13.64 -19.59 8.30
CA VAL A 367 -12.40 -20.36 8.22
C VAL A 367 -12.16 -21.06 9.55
N LEU A 368 -12.11 -20.30 10.64
CA LEU A 368 -11.69 -20.81 11.95
C LEU A 368 -12.83 -21.35 12.82
N GLY A 369 -14.08 -21.17 12.40
CA GLY A 369 -15.26 -21.41 13.25
C GLY A 369 -15.54 -20.26 14.22
N LYS A 370 -16.77 -20.20 14.73
CA LYS A 370 -17.21 -19.20 15.72
C LYS A 370 -16.48 -19.40 17.04
N GLY A 371 -16.10 -18.30 17.71
CA GLY A 371 -15.45 -18.34 19.03
C GLY A 371 -13.98 -18.79 19.04
N TRP A 372 -13.35 -19.01 17.89
CA TRP A 372 -11.92 -19.34 17.81
C TRP A 372 -11.03 -18.19 18.30
N GLY A 373 -10.28 -18.42 19.37
CA GLY A 373 -9.45 -17.41 20.04
C GLY A 373 -10.16 -16.61 21.15
N SER A 374 -11.33 -17.07 21.62
CA SER A 374 -12.01 -16.53 22.81
C SER A 374 -11.34 -16.90 24.15
N GLY A 375 -10.32 -17.78 24.12
CA GLY A 375 -9.50 -18.12 25.26
C GLY A 375 -8.27 -17.21 25.40
N LYS A 376 -8.31 -16.34 26.42
CA LYS A 376 -7.23 -15.47 26.95
C LYS A 376 -6.56 -14.52 25.94
N LEU A 377 -7.09 -13.29 25.91
CA LEU A 377 -6.30 -12.06 25.69
C LEU A 377 -5.62 -11.65 26.99
#